data_AF-A0A656QMX5-F1
#
_entry.id   AF-A0A656QMX5-F1
#
_cell.length_a   1.000
_cell.length_b   1.000
_cell.length_c   1.000
_cell.angle_alpha   90.00
_cell.angle_beta   90.00
_cell.angle_gamma   90.00
#
_symmetry.space_group_name_H-M   'P 1'
#
loop_
_entity.id
_entity.type
_entity.pdbx_description
1 polymer ?
#
loop_
_entity_poly.entity_id
_entity_poly.type
_entity_poly.pdbx_seq_one_letter_code
_entity_poly.pdbx_strand_id
1 'polypeptide(L)'
;MNAIDTLDGPRTLARFELTPDTLGYIERFASIMATAGETIPGQYRNNPGNCAAVTIQALIWGMNPFALAAKTHFVGGSIGYEAQAIIAAVNNSGRLSVRLDWEWFGAWESIIGKFEERESRKKMNEHGEPLKYRVPAWRVEDEDGLGVRCFATLKGEDKPRELVIYMKQARVRNSTLWADDPKQQIAYLSAKRWSRLFTPEVVLGIRTPDELAA
;
A
#
# COMPACT_ATOMS: atom_id res chain seq x y z
N MET A 1 16.55 -12.58 39.77
CA MET A 1 16.69 -13.08 38.39
C MET A 1 15.45 -12.66 37.62
N ASN A 2 15.53 -11.57 36.87
CA ASN A 2 14.42 -11.05 36.07
C ASN A 2 14.49 -11.70 34.68
N ALA A 3 13.48 -12.49 34.33
CA ALA A 3 13.30 -13.01 32.99
C ALA A 3 12.70 -11.91 32.09
N ILE A 4 13.55 -11.03 31.56
CA ILE A 4 13.21 -10.07 30.48
C ILE A 4 14.27 -10.14 29.35
N ASP A 5 14.83 -11.32 29.11
CA ASP A 5 15.56 -11.69 27.90
C ASP A 5 14.98 -13.06 27.51
N THR A 6 14.31 -13.27 26.38
CA THR A 6 14.65 -12.85 25.03
C THR A 6 13.37 -12.64 24.21
N LEU A 7 13.13 -11.45 23.70
CA LEU A 7 12.36 -11.32 22.47
C LEU A 7 13.26 -11.91 21.38
N ASP A 8 13.01 -13.16 21.00
CA ASP A 8 13.62 -13.78 19.83
C ASP A 8 13.66 -12.74 18.71
N GLY A 9 14.82 -12.63 18.05
CA GLY A 9 15.05 -11.71 16.93
C GLY A 9 13.96 -11.81 15.86
N PRO A 10 13.94 -10.93 14.84
CA PRO A 10 12.88 -10.91 13.84
C PRO A 10 12.64 -12.33 13.35
N ARG A 11 11.47 -12.89 13.68
CA ARG A 11 11.12 -14.27 13.33
C ARG A 11 11.31 -14.35 11.83
N THR A 12 12.34 -15.06 11.39
CA THR A 12 12.49 -15.41 9.98
C THR A 12 11.16 -16.07 9.64
N LEU A 13 10.34 -15.42 8.82
CA LEU A 13 9.07 -15.99 8.39
C LEU A 13 9.42 -17.36 7.83
N ALA A 14 9.02 -18.43 8.52
CA ALA A 14 9.15 -19.77 8.00
C ALA A 14 8.55 -19.71 6.59
N ARG A 15 9.36 -20.08 5.60
CA ARG A 15 8.99 -19.93 4.19
C ARG A 15 7.62 -20.58 4.04
N PHE A 16 6.62 -19.81 3.61
CA PHE A 16 5.28 -20.34 3.42
C PHE A 16 5.36 -21.50 2.41
N GLU A 17 5.00 -22.70 2.86
CA GLU A 17 4.95 -23.91 2.04
C GLU A 17 3.50 -24.32 1.84
N LEU A 18 3.14 -24.59 0.59
CA LEU A 18 1.79 -25.04 0.26
C LEU A 18 1.70 -26.55 0.42
N THR A 19 1.31 -26.98 1.61
CA THR A 19 1.02 -28.38 1.97
C THR A 19 -0.48 -28.62 2.10
N PRO A 20 -0.97 -29.88 2.07
CA PRO A 20 -2.38 -30.19 2.33
C PRO A 20 -2.91 -29.59 3.65
N ASP A 21 -2.09 -29.60 4.71
CA ASP A 21 -2.48 -29.03 6.00
C ASP A 21 -2.64 -27.51 5.94
N THR A 22 -1.71 -26.82 5.28
CA THR A 22 -1.81 -25.36 5.09
C THR A 22 -2.98 -24.99 4.18
N LEU A 23 -3.26 -25.79 3.15
CA LEU A 23 -4.45 -25.61 2.30
C LEU A 23 -5.74 -25.74 3.12
N GLY A 24 -5.85 -26.79 3.93
CA GLY A 24 -7.00 -26.95 4.83
C GLY A 24 -7.14 -25.81 5.85
N TYR A 25 -6.03 -25.27 6.34
CA TYR A 25 -6.05 -24.06 7.19
C TYR A 25 -6.57 -22.83 6.42
N ILE A 26 -6.07 -22.60 5.20
CA ILE A 26 -6.49 -21.50 4.34
C ILE A 26 -7.98 -21.59 4.04
N GLU A 27 -8.48 -22.77 3.66
CA GLU A 27 -9.90 -22.99 3.37
C GLU A 27 -10.80 -22.66 4.57
N ARG A 28 -10.44 -23.14 5.77
CA ARG A 28 -11.19 -22.87 7.01
C ARG A 28 -11.17 -21.37 7.35
N PHE A 29 -10.00 -20.75 7.30
CA PHE A 29 -9.86 -19.34 7.63
C PHE A 29 -10.59 -18.45 6.62
N ALA A 30 -10.49 -18.76 5.33
CA ALA A 30 -11.20 -18.07 4.26
C ALA A 30 -12.72 -18.19 4.41
N SER A 31 -13.22 -19.36 4.84
CA SER A 31 -14.64 -19.57 5.13
C SER A 31 -15.13 -18.69 6.27
N ILE A 32 -14.33 -18.53 7.34
CA ILE A 32 -14.62 -17.61 8.45
C ILE A 32 -14.62 -16.16 7.97
N MET A 33 -13.60 -15.75 7.20
CA MET A 33 -13.54 -14.40 6.65
C MET A 33 -14.76 -14.08 5.77
N ALA A 34 -15.20 -15.05 4.95
CA ALA A 34 -16.34 -14.86 4.06
C ALA A 34 -17.66 -14.59 4.81
N THR A 35 -17.79 -15.07 6.05
CA THR A 35 -18.99 -14.89 6.90
C THR A 35 -18.83 -13.79 7.95
N ALA A 36 -17.71 -13.06 7.97
CA ALA A 36 -17.37 -12.10 9.02
C ALA A 36 -18.14 -10.75 8.96
N GLY A 37 -19.13 -10.64 8.08
CA GLY A 37 -20.04 -9.50 8.00
C GLY A 37 -19.32 -8.16 7.76
N GLU A 38 -19.60 -7.17 8.61
CA GLU A 38 -19.06 -5.81 8.47
C GLU A 38 -17.54 -5.71 8.73
N THR A 39 -16.93 -6.72 9.35
CA THR A 39 -15.50 -6.70 9.68
C THR A 39 -14.59 -7.02 8.49
N ILE A 40 -15.18 -7.37 7.33
CA ILE A 40 -14.46 -7.64 6.08
C ILE A 40 -15.02 -6.77 4.94
N PRO A 41 -14.18 -6.28 4.00
CA PRO A 41 -14.67 -5.50 2.86
C PRO A 41 -15.67 -6.29 2.00
N GLY A 42 -16.61 -5.57 1.37
CA GLY A 42 -17.77 -6.16 0.70
C GLY A 42 -17.44 -7.23 -0.33
N GLN A 43 -16.33 -7.09 -1.07
CA GLN A 43 -15.90 -8.01 -2.12
C GLN A 43 -15.44 -9.39 -1.58
N TYR A 44 -15.19 -9.51 -0.28
CA TYR A 44 -14.83 -10.76 0.38
C TYR A 44 -16.03 -11.45 1.01
N ARG A 45 -17.13 -10.72 1.29
CA ARG A 45 -18.33 -11.28 1.92
C ARG A 45 -18.95 -12.32 1.01
N ASN A 46 -19.28 -13.47 1.58
CA ASN A 46 -19.79 -14.64 0.85
C ASN A 46 -18.90 -15.09 -0.33
N ASN A 47 -17.62 -14.74 -0.31
CA ASN A 47 -16.66 -15.07 -1.36
C ASN A 47 -15.39 -15.71 -0.77
N PRO A 48 -15.44 -17.02 -0.43
CA PRO A 48 -14.30 -17.72 0.15
C PRO A 48 -13.08 -17.76 -0.78
N GLY A 49 -13.26 -17.68 -2.11
CA GLY A 49 -12.15 -17.61 -3.06
C GLY A 49 -11.33 -16.32 -2.92
N ASN A 50 -12.00 -15.16 -2.84
CA ASN A 50 -11.34 -13.89 -2.56
C ASN A 50 -10.66 -13.90 -1.18
N CYS A 51 -11.32 -14.46 -0.16
CA CYS A 51 -10.75 -14.59 1.18
C CYS A 51 -9.51 -15.49 1.20
N ALA A 52 -9.52 -16.60 0.48
CA ALA A 52 -8.37 -17.50 0.38
C ALA A 52 -7.19 -16.79 -0.30
N ALA A 53 -7.43 -16.04 -1.38
CA ALA A 53 -6.39 -15.30 -2.09
C ALA A 53 -5.67 -14.28 -1.19
N VAL A 54 -6.43 -13.47 -0.44
CA VAL A 54 -5.82 -12.49 0.49
C VAL A 54 -5.19 -13.17 1.71
N THR A 55 -5.72 -14.32 2.16
CA THR A 55 -5.13 -15.11 3.25
C THR A 55 -3.77 -15.65 2.85
N ILE A 56 -3.65 -16.23 1.64
CA ILE A 56 -2.37 -16.70 1.10
C ILE A 56 -1.37 -15.55 1.03
N GLN A 57 -1.80 -14.38 0.52
CA GLN A 57 -0.91 -13.22 0.44
C GLN A 57 -0.46 -12.74 1.82
N ALA A 58 -1.38 -12.73 2.79
CA ALA A 58 -1.08 -12.36 4.17
C ALA A 58 -0.08 -13.33 4.80
N LEU A 59 -0.19 -14.65 4.54
CA LEU A 59 0.78 -15.64 5.00
C LEU A 59 2.17 -15.40 4.37
N ILE A 60 2.24 -15.12 3.07
CA ILE A 60 3.51 -14.80 2.37
C ILE A 60 4.16 -13.56 2.97
N TRP A 61 3.37 -12.53 3.30
CA TRP A 61 3.86 -11.27 3.87
C TRP A 61 3.97 -11.25 5.40
N GLY A 62 3.60 -12.34 6.08
CA GLY A 62 3.58 -12.40 7.54
C GLY A 62 2.61 -11.40 8.19
N MET A 63 1.46 -11.16 7.56
CA MET A 63 0.46 -10.18 7.99
C MET A 63 -0.82 -10.83 8.49
N ASN A 64 -1.63 -10.06 9.22
CA ASN A 64 -2.99 -10.45 9.56
C ASN A 64 -3.90 -10.37 8.31
N PRO A 65 -4.62 -11.44 7.93
CA PRO A 65 -5.46 -11.44 6.72
C PRO A 65 -6.60 -10.43 6.71
N PHE A 66 -7.25 -10.16 7.85
CA PHE A 66 -8.30 -9.14 7.95
C PHE A 66 -7.74 -7.73 7.74
N ALA A 67 -6.60 -7.45 8.39
CA ALA A 67 -5.93 -6.16 8.23
C ALA A 67 -5.45 -5.95 6.79
N LEU A 68 -4.94 -7.01 6.14
CA LEU A 68 -4.52 -6.93 4.75
C LEU A 68 -5.71 -6.74 3.80
N ALA A 69 -6.82 -7.46 4.01
CA ALA A 69 -8.03 -7.30 3.22
C ALA A 69 -8.55 -5.86 3.25
N ALA A 70 -8.50 -5.18 4.40
CA ALA A 70 -8.88 -3.77 4.53
C ALA A 70 -7.97 -2.80 3.74
N LYS A 71 -6.85 -3.28 3.21
CA LYS A 71 -5.89 -2.51 2.39
C LYS A 71 -5.90 -2.93 0.93
N THR A 72 -7.05 -3.41 0.46
CA THR A 72 -7.25 -3.85 -0.93
C THR A 72 -8.39 -3.11 -1.61
N HIS A 73 -8.31 -3.02 -2.93
CA HIS A 73 -9.40 -2.57 -3.80
C HIS A 73 -9.53 -3.53 -4.97
N PHE A 74 -10.75 -3.73 -5.46
CA PHE A 74 -11.00 -4.52 -6.65
C PHE A 74 -11.24 -3.61 -7.84
N VAL A 75 -10.42 -3.75 -8.89
CA VAL A 75 -10.51 -2.97 -10.12
C VAL A 75 -10.50 -3.93 -11.30
N GLY A 76 -11.56 -3.90 -12.12
CA GLY A 76 -11.70 -4.81 -13.26
C GLY A 76 -11.63 -6.30 -12.89
N GLY A 77 -12.16 -6.67 -11.71
CA GLY A 77 -12.11 -8.05 -11.20
C GLY A 77 -10.75 -8.49 -10.64
N SER A 78 -9.73 -7.64 -10.69
CA SER A 78 -8.40 -7.90 -10.11
C SER A 78 -8.27 -7.26 -8.73
N ILE A 79 -7.62 -7.96 -7.80
CA ILE A 79 -7.23 -7.41 -6.50
C ILE A 79 -6.02 -6.49 -6.63
N GLY A 80 -6.15 -5.27 -6.13
CA GLY A 80 -5.07 -4.30 -5.99
C GLY A 80 -4.78 -4.03 -4.53
N TYR A 81 -3.50 -3.90 -4.18
CA TYR A 81 -3.06 -3.64 -2.80
C TYR A 81 -2.62 -2.19 -2.64
N GLU A 82 -3.04 -1.54 -1.55
CA GLU A 82 -2.61 -0.17 -1.26
C GLU A 82 -1.10 -0.08 -1.03
N ALA A 83 -0.53 1.09 -1.31
CA ALA A 83 0.90 1.33 -1.11
C ALA A 83 1.35 1.06 0.34
N GLN A 84 0.49 1.34 1.31
CA GLN A 84 0.74 1.06 2.73
C GLN A 84 0.98 -0.44 2.99
N ALA A 85 0.20 -1.33 2.36
CA ALA A 85 0.39 -2.78 2.48
C ALA A 85 1.73 -3.21 1.88
N ILE A 86 2.11 -2.66 0.72
CA ILE A 86 3.41 -2.95 0.08
C ILE A 86 4.56 -2.44 0.96
N ILE A 87 4.48 -1.22 1.48
CA ILE A 87 5.49 -0.64 2.38
C ILE A 87 5.66 -1.51 3.63
N ALA A 88 4.56 -1.97 4.22
CA ALA A 88 4.60 -2.86 5.37
C ALA A 88 5.24 -4.21 5.00
N ALA A 89 4.91 -4.79 3.85
CA ALA A 89 5.45 -6.07 3.41
C ALA A 89 6.96 -6.01 3.20
N VAL A 90 7.45 -4.96 2.55
CA VAL A 90 8.88 -4.77 2.31
C VAL A 90 9.63 -4.52 3.61
N ASN A 91 9.12 -3.65 4.49
CA ASN A 91 9.74 -3.39 5.80
C ASN A 91 9.80 -4.65 6.68
N ASN A 92 8.79 -5.52 6.62
CA ASN A 92 8.72 -6.74 7.43
C ASN A 92 9.33 -7.98 6.77
N SER A 93 9.73 -7.88 5.49
CA SER A 93 10.30 -9.00 4.71
C SER A 93 11.60 -9.60 5.27
N GLY A 94 12.24 -8.90 6.20
CA GLY A 94 13.58 -9.22 6.67
C GLY A 94 14.68 -8.99 5.63
N ARG A 95 14.37 -8.38 4.47
CA ARG A 95 15.36 -8.03 3.44
C ARG A 95 16.10 -6.73 3.72
N LEU A 96 15.48 -5.81 4.45
CA LEU A 96 16.06 -4.52 4.77
C LEU A 96 16.86 -4.59 6.08
N SER A 97 18.01 -3.91 6.12
CA SER A 97 18.73 -3.59 7.36
C SER A 97 18.24 -2.27 7.96
N VAL A 98 17.79 -1.34 7.11
CA VAL A 98 17.12 -0.08 7.48
C VAL A 98 15.84 0.03 6.68
N ARG A 99 14.74 0.39 7.36
CA ARG A 99 13.41 0.52 6.75
C ARG A 99 13.40 1.53 5.59
N LEU A 100 12.39 1.44 4.74
CA LEU A 100 12.08 2.48 3.76
C LEU A 100 11.94 3.83 4.45
N ASP A 101 12.63 4.82 3.89
CA ASP A 101 12.60 6.21 4.32
C ASP A 101 12.55 7.14 3.10
N TRP A 102 12.25 8.41 3.34
CA TRP A 102 12.01 9.41 2.30
C TRP A 102 12.63 10.76 2.63
N GLU A 103 13.14 11.42 1.60
CA GLU A 103 13.54 12.83 1.64
C GLU A 103 12.82 13.58 0.53
N TRP A 104 11.99 14.57 0.91
CA TRP A 104 11.31 15.44 -0.06
C TRP A 104 12.19 16.64 -0.37
N PHE A 105 12.25 17.02 -1.65
CA PHE A 105 13.01 18.17 -2.11
C PHE A 105 12.17 19.03 -3.07
N GLY A 106 12.62 20.27 -3.30
CA GLY A 106 11.90 21.28 -4.06
C GLY A 106 11.02 22.19 -3.19
N ALA A 107 10.51 23.26 -3.79
CA ALA A 107 9.73 24.31 -3.14
C ALA A 107 8.26 23.88 -2.94
N TRP A 108 8.01 22.91 -2.06
CA TRP A 108 6.68 22.28 -1.87
C TRP A 108 5.56 23.26 -1.48
N GLU A 109 5.88 24.42 -0.93
CA GLU A 109 4.98 25.55 -0.72
C GLU A 109 4.31 26.05 -2.01
N SER A 110 4.85 25.69 -3.19
CA SER A 110 4.23 25.96 -4.48
C SER A 110 2.93 25.19 -4.70
N ILE A 111 2.68 24.08 -3.98
CA ILE A 111 1.47 23.25 -4.15
C ILE A 111 0.76 22.86 -2.84
N ILE A 112 1.48 22.76 -1.71
CA ILE A 112 0.89 22.34 -0.44
C ILE A 112 -0.20 23.33 -0.01
N GLY A 113 -1.39 22.81 0.30
CA GLY A 113 -2.54 23.60 0.74
C GLY A 113 -3.26 24.35 -0.39
N LYS A 114 -2.82 24.22 -1.65
CA LYS A 114 -3.47 24.84 -2.81
C LYS A 114 -4.51 23.89 -3.40
N PHE A 115 -5.71 23.90 -2.88
CA PHE A 115 -6.82 23.12 -3.40
C PHE A 115 -8.09 23.94 -3.51
N GLU A 116 -8.99 23.51 -4.37
CA GLU A 116 -10.36 24.04 -4.44
C GLU A 116 -11.35 22.91 -4.14
N GLU A 117 -12.49 23.27 -3.54
CA GLU A 117 -13.57 22.33 -3.30
C GLU A 117 -14.49 22.27 -4.52
N ARG A 118 -14.85 21.05 -4.92
CA ARG A 118 -15.81 20.77 -5.98
C ARG A 118 -16.90 19.86 -5.45
N GLU A 119 -18.09 19.99 -6.02
CA GLU A 119 -19.23 19.15 -5.71
C GLU A 119 -19.34 17.97 -6.68
N SER A 120 -19.57 16.78 -6.13
CA SER A 120 -19.77 15.59 -6.92
C SER A 120 -21.13 15.63 -7.62
N ARG A 121 -21.12 15.42 -8.93
CA ARG A 121 -22.35 15.27 -9.71
C ARG A 121 -23.04 13.91 -9.53
N LYS A 122 -22.37 12.93 -8.89
CA LYS A 122 -22.82 11.53 -8.83
C LYS A 122 -22.98 11.00 -7.41
N LYS A 123 -22.23 11.53 -6.44
CA LYS A 123 -22.25 11.07 -5.05
C LYS A 123 -22.94 12.10 -4.18
N MET A 124 -23.84 11.64 -3.33
CA MET A 124 -24.49 12.45 -2.30
C MET A 124 -23.97 12.05 -0.92
N ASN A 125 -24.03 12.96 0.04
CA ASN A 125 -23.79 12.67 1.45
C ASN A 125 -25.02 12.02 2.10
N GLU A 126 -24.93 11.70 3.40
CA GLU A 126 -26.01 11.08 4.18
C GLU A 126 -27.28 11.96 4.27
N HIS A 127 -27.16 13.26 4.01
CA HIS A 127 -28.24 14.23 4.01
C HIS A 127 -28.83 14.51 2.62
N GLY A 128 -28.37 13.79 1.58
CA GLY A 128 -28.85 13.96 0.20
C GLY A 128 -28.25 15.15 -0.56
N GLU A 129 -27.21 15.79 -0.02
CA GLU A 129 -26.51 16.91 -0.66
C GLU A 129 -25.32 16.40 -1.49
N PRO A 130 -24.90 17.11 -2.55
CA PRO A 130 -23.70 16.74 -3.32
C PRO A 130 -22.47 16.59 -2.43
N LEU A 131 -21.76 15.45 -2.56
CA LEU A 131 -20.53 15.20 -1.81
C LEU A 131 -19.45 16.20 -2.27
N LYS A 132 -18.91 16.98 -1.34
CA LYS A 132 -17.77 17.87 -1.60
C LYS A 132 -16.46 17.10 -1.57
N TYR A 133 -15.56 17.42 -2.49
CA TYR A 133 -14.22 16.87 -2.53
C TYR A 133 -13.21 17.92 -3.01
N ARG A 134 -11.96 17.79 -2.57
CA ARG A 134 -10.90 18.71 -2.94
C ARG A 134 -10.16 18.22 -4.18
N VAL A 135 -9.78 19.17 -5.02
CA VAL A 135 -8.93 18.93 -6.18
C VAL A 135 -7.74 19.88 -6.18
N PRO A 136 -6.61 19.50 -6.81
CA PRO A 136 -5.46 20.38 -6.94
C PRO A 136 -5.84 21.71 -7.59
N ALA A 137 -5.39 22.83 -6.99
CA ALA A 137 -5.57 24.19 -7.51
C ALA A 137 -4.22 24.85 -7.83
N TRP A 138 -3.26 24.05 -8.32
CA TRP A 138 -1.98 24.50 -8.87
C TRP A 138 -1.84 24.04 -10.33
N ARG A 139 -0.88 24.62 -11.04
CA ARG A 139 -0.54 24.24 -12.42
C ARG A 139 0.60 23.24 -12.43
N VAL A 140 0.75 22.50 -13.53
CA VAL A 140 1.81 21.49 -13.66
C VAL A 140 3.19 22.14 -13.52
N GLU A 141 3.36 23.39 -13.95
CA GLU A 141 4.60 24.16 -13.81
C GLU A 141 4.97 24.43 -12.35
N ASP A 142 3.98 24.54 -11.46
CA ASP A 142 4.23 24.71 -10.02
C ASP A 142 4.87 23.45 -9.40
N GLU A 143 4.85 22.32 -10.11
CA GLU A 143 5.47 21.07 -9.70
C GLU A 143 6.95 20.95 -10.12
N ASP A 144 7.49 21.96 -10.82
CA ASP A 144 8.87 21.93 -11.28
C ASP A 144 9.86 21.83 -10.12
N GLY A 145 10.75 20.84 -10.21
CA GLY A 145 11.74 20.55 -9.17
C GLY A 145 11.18 19.88 -7.91
N LEU A 146 9.86 19.67 -7.80
CA LEU A 146 9.28 18.93 -6.68
C LEU A 146 9.52 17.44 -6.84
N GLY A 147 9.98 16.78 -5.78
CA GLY A 147 10.17 15.35 -5.81
C GLY A 147 10.43 14.74 -4.44
N VAL A 148 10.60 13.43 -4.47
CA VAL A 148 10.94 12.63 -3.31
C VAL A 148 12.03 11.64 -3.69
N ARG A 149 13.01 11.50 -2.80
CA ARG A 149 13.97 10.41 -2.81
C ARG A 149 13.49 9.35 -1.82
N CYS A 150 13.22 8.15 -2.31
CA CYS A 150 12.88 6.99 -1.50
C CYS A 150 14.09 6.08 -1.40
N PHE A 151 14.43 5.63 -0.21
CA PHE A 151 15.63 4.83 0.01
C PHE A 151 15.49 3.83 1.15
N ALA A 152 16.26 2.76 1.07
CA ALA A 152 16.47 1.79 2.14
C ALA A 152 17.79 1.05 1.90
N THR A 153 18.34 0.45 2.95
CA THR A 153 19.54 -0.38 2.86
C THR A 153 19.14 -1.85 2.91
N LEU A 154 19.57 -2.62 1.91
CA LEU A 154 19.38 -4.08 1.90
C LEU A 154 20.37 -4.74 2.86
N LYS A 155 19.99 -5.86 3.49
CA LYS A 155 20.92 -6.66 4.30
C LYS A 155 22.11 -7.11 3.45
N GLY A 156 23.31 -6.90 4.00
CA GLY A 156 24.57 -7.22 3.31
C GLY A 156 25.09 -6.11 2.40
N GLU A 157 24.39 -4.97 2.31
CA GLU A 157 24.88 -3.78 1.61
C GLU A 157 25.28 -2.69 2.59
N ASP A 158 26.36 -1.95 2.27
CA ASP A 158 26.85 -0.84 3.10
C ASP A 158 26.20 0.50 2.74
N LYS A 159 25.60 0.60 1.56
CA LYS A 159 25.01 1.84 1.03
C LYS A 159 23.53 1.64 0.72
N PRO A 160 22.69 2.67 0.92
CA PRO A 160 21.28 2.57 0.57
C PRO A 160 21.09 2.46 -0.94
N ARG A 161 20.04 1.76 -1.35
CA ARG A 161 19.48 1.86 -2.70
C ARG A 161 18.51 3.04 -2.71
N GLU A 162 18.63 3.91 -3.70
CA GLU A 162 17.86 5.13 -3.78
C GLU A 162 17.05 5.17 -5.08
N LEU A 163 15.84 5.72 -5.01
CA LEU A 163 15.01 6.05 -6.17
C LEU A 163 14.46 7.45 -6.00
N VAL A 164 14.76 8.31 -6.97
CA VAL A 164 14.20 9.66 -7.06
C VAL A 164 13.01 9.67 -8.00
N ILE A 165 11.90 10.25 -7.57
CA ILE A 165 10.72 10.52 -8.40
C ILE A 165 10.34 11.98 -8.29
N TYR A 166 10.16 12.62 -9.43
CA TYR A 166 9.61 13.97 -9.52
C TYR A 166 8.08 13.93 -9.55
N MET A 167 7.45 14.95 -8.99
CA MET A 167 5.99 15.09 -8.95
C MET A 167 5.36 15.01 -10.34
N LYS A 168 6.00 15.64 -11.34
CA LYS A 168 5.60 15.56 -12.76
C LYS A 168 5.60 14.14 -13.35
N GLN A 169 6.34 13.20 -12.76
CA GLN A 169 6.35 11.79 -13.19
C GLN A 169 5.18 10.96 -12.62
N ALA A 170 4.43 11.52 -11.66
CA ALA A 170 3.22 10.91 -11.11
C ALA A 170 2.02 11.17 -12.02
N ARG A 171 1.91 10.42 -13.13
CA ARG A 171 0.85 10.61 -14.14
C ARG A 171 -0.54 10.26 -13.65
N VAL A 172 -0.69 9.14 -12.93
CA VAL A 172 -1.98 8.64 -12.43
C VAL A 172 -2.21 9.16 -11.02
N ARG A 173 -3.29 9.93 -10.83
CA ARG A 173 -3.63 10.60 -9.57
C ARG A 173 -5.12 10.46 -9.23
N ASN A 174 -5.58 9.23 -9.11
CA ASN A 174 -7.02 8.91 -8.97
C ASN A 174 -7.58 9.18 -7.56
N SER A 175 -6.71 9.45 -6.57
CA SER A 175 -7.10 9.80 -5.20
C SER A 175 -7.25 11.31 -5.01
N THR A 176 -8.29 11.75 -4.30
CA THR A 176 -8.43 13.15 -3.87
C THR A 176 -7.31 13.58 -2.93
N LEU A 177 -6.65 12.62 -2.27
CA LEU A 177 -5.49 12.88 -1.42
C LEU A 177 -4.29 13.46 -2.18
N TRP A 178 -4.26 13.39 -3.52
CA TRP A 178 -3.26 14.13 -4.28
C TRP A 178 -3.40 15.63 -4.13
N ALA A 179 -4.59 16.15 -3.78
CA ALA A 179 -4.81 17.55 -3.44
C ALA A 179 -4.49 17.84 -1.96
N ASP A 180 -4.96 16.97 -1.05
CA ASP A 180 -4.85 17.17 0.39
C ASP A 180 -3.44 16.91 0.94
N ASP A 181 -2.79 15.83 0.50
CA ASP A 181 -1.49 15.38 0.97
C ASP A 181 -0.62 14.86 -0.19
N PRO A 182 -0.17 15.75 -1.09
CA PRO A 182 0.63 15.36 -2.25
C PRO A 182 1.98 14.75 -1.86
N LYS A 183 2.55 15.14 -0.70
CA LYS A 183 3.82 14.58 -0.20
C LYS A 183 3.68 13.11 0.17
N GLN A 184 2.61 12.73 0.86
CA GLN A 184 2.35 11.33 1.18
C GLN A 184 2.06 10.52 -0.09
N GLN A 185 1.27 11.05 -1.01
CA GLN A 185 0.92 10.33 -2.24
C GLN A 185 2.16 10.05 -3.12
N ILE A 186 3.07 11.01 -3.29
CA ILE A 186 4.29 10.76 -4.04
C ILE A 186 5.24 9.79 -3.33
N ALA A 187 5.30 9.82 -1.99
CA ALA A 187 6.09 8.88 -1.19
C ALA A 187 5.57 7.43 -1.33
N TYR A 188 4.24 7.27 -1.38
CA TYR A 188 3.60 5.99 -1.67
C TYR A 188 3.92 5.51 -3.08
N LEU A 189 3.86 6.38 -4.09
CA LEU A 189 4.28 6.04 -5.45
C LEU A 189 5.76 5.62 -5.51
N SER A 190 6.65 6.36 -4.84
CA SER A 190 8.08 6.07 -4.84
C SER A 190 8.41 4.76 -4.16
N ALA A 191 7.76 4.45 -3.04
CA ALA A 191 7.92 3.16 -2.39
C ALA A 191 7.49 2.02 -3.32
N LYS A 192 6.32 2.11 -3.96
CA LYS A 192 5.85 1.10 -4.93
C LYS A 192 6.87 0.84 -6.04
N ARG A 193 7.47 1.89 -6.62
CA ARG A 193 8.47 1.75 -7.68
C ARG A 193 9.81 1.25 -7.17
N TRP A 194 10.27 1.72 -6.01
CA TRP A 194 11.48 1.25 -5.35
C TRP A 194 11.37 -0.25 -5.04
N SER A 195 10.26 -0.68 -4.46
CA SER A 195 10.02 -2.07 -4.08
C SER A 195 10.02 -3.01 -5.27
N ARG A 196 9.50 -2.57 -6.43
CA ARG A 196 9.58 -3.34 -7.67
C ARG A 196 10.99 -3.47 -8.21
N LEU A 197 11.80 -2.44 -8.05
CA LEU A 197 13.15 -2.41 -8.58
C LEU A 197 14.12 -3.23 -7.71
N PHE A 198 14.01 -3.12 -6.39
CA PHE A 198 15.02 -3.63 -5.46
C PHE A 198 14.57 -4.80 -4.57
N THR A 199 13.26 -5.06 -4.49
CA THR A 199 12.68 -6.20 -3.76
C THR A 199 11.56 -6.88 -4.57
N PRO A 200 11.75 -7.18 -5.87
CA PRO A 200 10.69 -7.73 -6.73
C PRO A 200 10.10 -9.03 -6.18
N GLU A 201 10.89 -9.83 -5.47
CA GLU A 201 10.48 -11.08 -4.83
C GLU A 201 9.49 -10.89 -3.67
N VAL A 202 9.42 -9.69 -3.08
CA VAL A 202 8.40 -9.37 -2.05
C VAL A 202 7.09 -9.00 -2.73
N VAL A 203 7.15 -8.30 -3.86
CA VAL A 203 5.97 -7.76 -4.56
C VAL A 203 5.38 -8.76 -5.55
N LEU A 204 6.15 -9.68 -6.15
CA LEU A 204 5.69 -10.76 -7.04
C LEU A 204 4.72 -10.32 -8.16
N GLY A 205 4.91 -9.11 -8.70
CA GLY A 205 4.03 -8.57 -9.74
C GLY A 205 2.68 -8.03 -9.25
N ILE A 206 2.48 -7.94 -7.93
CA ILE A 206 1.30 -7.29 -7.33
C ILE A 206 1.17 -5.86 -7.83
N ARG A 207 -0.07 -5.50 -8.15
CA ARG A 207 -0.45 -4.17 -8.64
C ARG A 207 -1.22 -3.42 -7.58
N THR A 208 -1.09 -2.10 -7.63
CA THR A 208 -1.86 -1.19 -6.78
C THR A 208 -3.10 -0.71 -7.52
N PRO A 209 -4.13 -0.20 -6.82
CA PRO A 209 -5.39 0.18 -7.44
C PRO A 209 -5.20 1.15 -8.61
N ASP A 210 -4.31 2.13 -8.46
CA ASP A 210 -3.97 3.09 -9.52
C ASP A 210 -3.39 2.43 -10.78
N GLU A 211 -2.64 1.34 -10.63
CA GLU A 211 -2.00 0.63 -11.74
C GLU A 211 -2.94 -0.35 -12.43
N LEU A 212 -4.01 -0.75 -11.75
CA LEU A 212 -5.10 -1.52 -12.34
C LEU A 212 -6.11 -0.62 -13.06
N ALA A 213 -6.21 0.64 -12.66
CA ALA A 213 -7.14 1.62 -13.20
C ALA A 213 -6.56 2.46 -14.36
N ALA A 214 -5.28 2.26 -14.70
CA ALA A 214 -4.55 2.95 -15.76
C ALA A 214 -4.66 2.19 -17.09
#